data_AF-A0A428NG68-F1
#
_entry.id   AF-A0A428NG68-F1
#
_cell.length_a   1.000
_cell.length_b   1.000
_cell.length_c   1.000
_cell.angle_alpha   90.00
_cell.angle_beta   90.00
_cell.angle_gamma   90.00
#
_symmetry.space_group_name_H-M   'P 1'
#
loop_
_entity.id
_entity.type
_entity.pdbx_description
1 polymer ?
#
loop_
_entity_poly.entity_id
_entity_poly.type
_entity_poly.pdbx_seq_one_letter_code
_entity_poly.pdbx_strand_id
1 'polypeptide(L)'
;MVPQSGYEHPFVMNAILSLAALHRAYLIRSDKHRHMADAAVHHTKALRGFQEALSHFNDENGEAVFIWSTLNLLYVFGISGRLSDGLEPHPNPLSRKDRMLGVEWIPMVTGIRTVVKPNHKVLKSGRLSKFMTVGNWLELDPDAKPHPEDERLCHLRSCWDGTPDAPTYEEALRILRKCRLFMAQFSGIDPLEEAGFNRLWLPV
;
A
#
# COMPACT_ATOMS: atom_id res chain seq x y z
N MET A 1 2.40 -10.94 -14.20
CA MET A 1 1.25 -11.23 -13.31
C MET A 1 0.35 -10.02 -13.12
N VAL A 2 0.77 -8.93 -12.45
CA VAL A 2 -0.10 -7.73 -12.28
C VAL A 2 -0.49 -7.08 -13.62
N PRO A 3 0.42 -6.88 -14.60
CA PRO A 3 0.02 -6.38 -15.93
C PRO A 3 -0.92 -7.33 -16.69
N GLN A 4 -0.73 -8.64 -16.54
CA GLN A 4 -1.59 -9.67 -17.15
C GLN A 4 -3.01 -9.63 -16.58
N SER A 5 -3.15 -9.51 -15.26
CA SER A 5 -4.45 -9.29 -14.61
C SER A 5 -5.09 -7.97 -15.06
N GLY A 6 -4.29 -6.94 -15.36
CA GLY A 6 -4.79 -5.71 -16.00
C GLY A 6 -5.40 -5.95 -17.38
N TYR A 7 -4.81 -6.80 -18.21
CA TYR A 7 -5.40 -7.17 -19.51
C TYR A 7 -6.69 -7.97 -19.36
N GLU A 8 -6.75 -8.88 -18.38
CA GLU A 8 -7.94 -9.69 -18.08
C GLU A 8 -9.08 -8.85 -17.45
N HIS A 9 -8.73 -7.84 -16.65
CA HIS A 9 -9.67 -7.05 -15.87
C HIS A 9 -9.44 -5.54 -16.02
N PRO A 10 -10.30 -4.82 -16.78
CA PRO A 10 -10.15 -3.39 -17.05
C PRO A 10 -10.04 -2.50 -15.80
N PHE A 11 -10.68 -2.90 -14.69
CA PHE A 11 -10.60 -2.15 -13.44
C PHE A 11 -9.21 -2.25 -12.79
N VAL A 12 -8.52 -3.38 -12.93
CA VAL A 12 -7.13 -3.55 -12.50
C VAL A 12 -6.20 -2.69 -13.36
N MET A 13 -6.40 -2.68 -14.68
CA MET A 13 -5.61 -1.82 -15.57
C MET A 13 -5.74 -0.34 -15.20
N ASN A 14 -6.96 0.13 -14.94
CA ASN A 14 -7.18 1.51 -14.53
C ASN A 14 -6.53 1.82 -13.16
N ALA A 15 -6.44 0.86 -12.22
CA ALA A 15 -5.70 1.06 -10.98
C ALA A 15 -4.18 1.13 -11.19
N ILE A 16 -3.62 0.37 -12.14
CA ILE A 16 -2.21 0.46 -12.52
C ILE A 16 -1.91 1.83 -13.14
N LEU A 17 -2.77 2.27 -14.07
CA LEU A 17 -2.62 3.57 -14.75
C LEU A 17 -2.79 4.76 -13.79
N SER A 18 -3.69 4.66 -12.81
CA SER A 18 -3.83 5.71 -11.79
C SER A 18 -2.56 5.87 -10.96
N LEU A 19 -1.95 4.76 -10.53
CA LEU A 19 -0.67 4.77 -9.83
C LEU A 19 0.48 5.28 -10.69
N ALA A 20 0.55 4.87 -11.97
CA ALA A 20 1.57 5.34 -12.89
C ALA A 20 1.46 6.87 -13.10
N ALA A 21 0.26 7.40 -13.29
CA ALA A 21 0.02 8.84 -13.39
C ALA A 21 0.38 9.56 -12.09
N LEU A 22 0.04 8.99 -10.93
CA LEU A 22 0.40 9.55 -9.62
C LEU A 22 1.92 9.60 -9.41
N HIS A 23 2.63 8.55 -9.83
CA HIS A 23 4.09 8.52 -9.81
C HIS A 23 4.70 9.54 -10.78
N ARG A 24 4.11 9.74 -11.97
CA ARG A 24 4.52 10.82 -12.88
C ARG A 24 4.31 12.20 -12.27
N ALA A 25 3.21 12.42 -11.53
CA ALA A 25 2.97 13.67 -10.81
C ALA A 25 4.03 13.94 -9.73
N TYR A 26 4.60 12.88 -9.14
CA TYR A 26 5.71 12.97 -8.19
C TYR A 26 7.03 13.36 -8.87
N LEU A 27 7.34 12.74 -10.02
CA LEU A 27 8.59 12.97 -10.75
C LEU A 27 8.60 14.30 -11.52
N ILE A 28 7.50 14.62 -12.23
CA ILE A 28 7.40 15.76 -13.14
C ILE A 28 6.55 16.84 -12.47
N ARG A 29 7.19 17.68 -11.64
CA ARG A 29 6.47 18.69 -10.86
C ARG A 29 5.81 19.79 -11.70
N SER A 30 6.36 20.10 -12.89
CA SER A 30 5.80 21.12 -13.79
C SER A 30 4.38 20.77 -14.27
N ASP A 31 4.11 19.48 -14.51
CA ASP A 31 2.83 18.97 -14.99
C ASP A 31 2.03 18.24 -13.88
N LYS A 32 2.38 18.48 -12.62
CA LYS A 32 1.81 17.79 -11.46
C LYS A 32 0.28 17.76 -11.51
N HIS A 33 -0.37 18.91 -11.69
CA HIS A 33 -1.83 19.01 -11.69
C HIS A 33 -2.48 18.16 -12.80
N ARG A 34 -1.90 18.16 -13.99
CA ARG A 34 -2.38 17.34 -15.11
C ARG A 34 -2.27 15.86 -14.79
N HIS A 35 -1.11 15.41 -14.31
CA HIS A 35 -0.90 14.00 -13.96
C HIS A 35 -1.75 13.55 -12.76
N MET A 36 -2.03 14.44 -11.81
CA MET A 36 -2.99 14.16 -10.74
C MET A 36 -4.43 14.04 -11.26
N ALA A 37 -4.84 14.88 -12.22
CA ALA A 37 -6.13 14.75 -12.86
C ALA A 37 -6.25 13.42 -13.64
N ASP A 38 -5.22 13.05 -14.41
CA ASP A 38 -5.14 11.75 -15.09
C ASP A 38 -5.27 10.59 -14.09
N ALA A 39 -4.57 10.68 -12.96
CA ALA A 39 -4.61 9.68 -11.90
C ALA A 39 -6.03 9.53 -11.31
N ALA A 40 -6.71 10.65 -11.04
CA ALA A 40 -8.07 10.64 -10.52
C ALA A 40 -9.09 10.05 -11.52
N VAL A 41 -8.96 10.37 -12.82
CA VAL A 41 -9.80 9.81 -13.89
C VAL A 41 -9.68 8.30 -13.95
N HIS A 42 -8.45 7.78 -13.94
CA HIS A 42 -8.21 6.34 -13.94
C HIS A 42 -8.70 5.68 -12.65
N HIS A 43 -8.44 6.30 -11.49
CA HIS A 43 -8.90 5.76 -10.20
C HIS A 43 -10.43 5.65 -10.14
N THR A 44 -11.16 6.65 -10.63
CA THR A 44 -12.63 6.63 -10.69
C THR A 44 -13.16 5.47 -11.54
N LYS A 45 -12.55 5.24 -12.71
CA LYS A 45 -12.88 4.10 -13.58
C LYS A 45 -12.58 2.77 -12.90
N ALA A 46 -11.45 2.69 -12.21
CA ALA A 46 -11.03 1.50 -11.47
C ALA A 46 -12.01 1.19 -10.33
N LEU A 47 -12.42 2.20 -9.56
CA LEU A 47 -13.35 2.07 -8.45
C LEU A 47 -14.72 1.56 -8.90
N ARG A 48 -15.25 2.12 -9.99
CA ARG A 48 -16.54 1.66 -10.55
C ARG A 48 -16.49 0.18 -10.95
N GLY A 49 -15.47 -0.22 -11.71
CA GLY A 49 -15.34 -1.62 -12.13
C GLY A 49 -15.06 -2.58 -10.97
N PHE A 50 -14.38 -2.11 -9.90
CA PHE A 50 -14.24 -2.87 -8.67
C PHE A 50 -15.57 -3.08 -7.94
N GLN A 51 -16.40 -2.04 -7.83
CA GLN A 51 -17.73 -2.16 -7.22
C GLN A 51 -18.63 -3.16 -7.99
N GLU A 52 -18.55 -3.14 -9.32
CA GLU A 52 -19.24 -4.12 -10.20
C GLU A 52 -18.70 -5.55 -10.02
N ALA A 53 -17.37 -5.71 -9.86
CA ALA A 53 -16.77 -7.01 -9.59
C ALA A 53 -17.15 -7.54 -8.20
N LEU A 54 -17.25 -6.67 -7.20
CA LEU A 54 -17.70 -7.04 -5.85
C LEU A 54 -19.17 -7.48 -5.80
N SER A 55 -20.04 -6.89 -6.63
CA SER A 55 -21.46 -7.31 -6.67
C SER A 55 -21.65 -8.69 -7.29
N HIS A 56 -20.70 -9.15 -8.11
CA HIS A 56 -20.68 -10.48 -8.74
C HIS A 56 -19.45 -11.29 -8.29
N PHE A 57 -19.12 -11.20 -7.01
CA PHE A 57 -17.90 -11.78 -6.46
C PHE A 57 -17.87 -13.31 -6.59
N ASN A 58 -16.77 -13.85 -7.14
CA ASN A 58 -16.56 -15.29 -7.32
C ASN A 58 -15.05 -15.64 -7.27
N ASP A 59 -14.73 -16.93 -7.31
CA ASP A 59 -13.33 -17.41 -7.25
C ASP A 59 -12.48 -16.94 -8.45
N GLU A 60 -13.10 -16.63 -9.59
CA GLU A 60 -12.41 -16.18 -10.80
C GLU A 60 -11.94 -14.72 -10.70
N ASN A 61 -12.74 -13.85 -10.05
CA ASN A 61 -12.42 -12.44 -9.89
C ASN A 61 -11.69 -12.12 -8.58
N GLY A 62 -11.63 -13.06 -7.64
CA GLY A 62 -11.00 -12.86 -6.33
C GLY A 62 -9.55 -12.38 -6.38
N GLU A 63 -8.75 -12.90 -7.32
CA GLU A 63 -7.35 -12.47 -7.53
C GLU A 63 -7.29 -10.99 -7.97
N ALA A 64 -8.16 -10.60 -8.91
CA ALA A 64 -8.20 -9.25 -9.45
C ALA A 64 -8.71 -8.22 -8.43
N VAL A 65 -9.73 -8.59 -7.63
CA VAL A 65 -10.26 -7.79 -6.52
C VAL A 65 -9.18 -7.58 -5.46
N PHE A 66 -8.36 -8.59 -5.17
CA PHE A 66 -7.21 -8.46 -4.26
C PHE A 66 -6.11 -7.54 -4.83
N ILE A 67 -5.73 -7.71 -6.10
CA ILE A 67 -4.73 -6.87 -6.76
C ILE A 67 -5.19 -5.41 -6.74
N TRP A 68 -6.42 -5.13 -7.17
CA TRP A 68 -6.98 -3.78 -7.14
C TRP A 68 -6.97 -3.20 -5.72
N SER A 69 -7.36 -3.99 -4.71
CA SER A 69 -7.37 -3.55 -3.30
C SER A 69 -5.98 -3.12 -2.84
N THR A 70 -4.95 -3.87 -3.24
CA THR A 70 -3.55 -3.55 -2.94
C THR A 70 -3.09 -2.28 -3.67
N LEU A 71 -3.42 -2.12 -4.94
CA LEU A 71 -3.09 -0.92 -5.72
C LEU A 71 -3.82 0.33 -5.19
N ASN A 72 -5.08 0.18 -4.77
CA ASN A 72 -5.86 1.26 -4.17
C ASN A 72 -5.24 1.76 -2.86
N LEU A 73 -4.70 0.85 -2.04
CA LEU A 73 -3.97 1.21 -0.83
C LEU A 73 -2.76 2.11 -1.15
N LEU A 74 -1.95 1.73 -2.14
CA LEU A 74 -0.81 2.54 -2.60
C LEU A 74 -1.26 3.90 -3.14
N TYR A 75 -2.38 3.93 -3.88
CA TYR A 75 -2.91 5.16 -4.46
C TYR A 75 -3.31 6.15 -3.35
N VAL A 76 -4.05 5.67 -2.35
CA VAL A 76 -4.49 6.49 -1.22
C VAL A 76 -3.31 7.01 -0.40
N PHE A 77 -2.30 6.18 -0.14
CA PHE A 77 -1.07 6.67 0.49
C PHE A 77 -0.36 7.73 -0.36
N GLY A 78 -0.32 7.55 -1.69
CA GLY A 78 0.29 8.52 -2.60
C GLY A 78 -0.40 9.89 -2.55
N ILE A 79 -1.74 9.93 -2.60
CA ILE A 79 -2.50 11.19 -2.55
C ILE A 79 -2.51 11.84 -1.15
N SER A 80 -2.48 11.04 -0.07
CA SER A 80 -2.45 11.56 1.31
C SER A 80 -1.06 12.06 1.74
N GLY A 81 -0.01 11.68 1.01
CA GLY A 81 1.37 12.09 1.26
C GLY A 81 1.75 13.43 0.64
N ARG A 82 3.01 13.55 0.18
CA ARG A 82 3.61 14.78 -0.37
C ARG A 82 2.89 15.33 -1.62
N LEU A 83 2.05 14.54 -2.27
CA LEU A 83 1.29 14.97 -3.45
C LEU A 83 0.12 15.88 -3.11
N SER A 84 -0.40 15.83 -1.87
CA SER A 84 -1.41 16.80 -1.39
C SER A 84 -0.85 18.21 -1.19
N ASP A 85 0.48 18.38 -1.12
CA ASP A 85 1.10 19.69 -0.87
C ASP A 85 1.05 20.55 -2.14
N GLY A 86 0.23 21.60 -2.14
CA GLY A 86 0.04 22.51 -3.29
C GLY A 86 -1.23 22.30 -4.12
N LEU A 87 -2.20 21.52 -3.66
CA LEU A 87 -3.57 21.65 -4.15
C LEU A 87 -4.22 22.86 -3.46
N GLU A 88 -4.95 23.68 -4.21
CA GLU A 88 -5.73 24.80 -3.67
C GLU A 88 -6.59 24.38 -2.46
N PRO A 89 -6.95 25.31 -1.56
CA PRO A 89 -7.62 24.98 -0.31
C PRO A 89 -8.93 24.25 -0.62
N HIS A 90 -8.97 22.94 -0.39
CA HIS A 90 -10.23 22.22 -0.36
C HIS A 90 -11.13 22.87 0.71
N PRO A 91 -12.44 23.04 0.45
CA PRO A 91 -13.35 23.76 1.35
C PRO A 91 -13.52 23.09 2.73
N ASN A 92 -13.00 21.86 2.90
CA ASN A 92 -12.87 21.23 4.20
C ASN A 92 -11.38 20.95 4.46
N PRO A 93 -10.69 21.81 5.24
CA PRO A 93 -9.27 21.64 5.55
C PRO A 93 -9.14 20.57 6.63
N LEU A 94 -9.35 19.31 6.27
CA LEU A 94 -8.81 18.22 7.10
C LEU A 94 -7.30 18.40 7.11
N SER A 95 -6.75 18.60 8.31
CA SER A 95 -5.31 18.75 8.50
C SER A 95 -4.61 17.59 7.80
N ARG A 96 -3.40 17.80 7.25
CA ARG A 96 -2.56 16.71 6.74
C ARG A 96 -2.46 15.56 7.74
N LYS A 97 -2.48 15.89 9.04
CA LYS A 97 -2.53 14.93 10.15
C LYS A 97 -3.84 14.16 10.19
N ASP A 98 -4.99 14.81 9.99
CA ASP A 98 -6.31 14.15 9.94
C ASP A 98 -6.51 13.30 8.69
N ARG A 99 -5.75 13.52 7.61
CA ARG A 99 -5.71 12.62 6.44
C ARG A 99 -4.77 11.44 6.63
N MET A 100 -3.59 11.66 7.22
CA MET A 100 -2.59 10.60 7.48
C MET A 100 -2.92 9.72 8.68
N LEU A 101 -3.52 10.29 9.73
CA LEU A 101 -3.94 9.63 10.97
C LEU A 101 -5.47 9.45 11.03
N GLY A 102 -6.16 9.81 9.95
CA GLY A 102 -7.62 9.88 9.89
C GLY A 102 -8.35 8.56 10.04
N VAL A 103 -9.62 8.69 10.40
CA VAL A 103 -10.57 7.58 10.43
C VAL A 103 -10.87 7.05 9.02
N GLU A 104 -10.41 7.68 7.94
CA GLU A 104 -10.74 7.28 6.57
C GLU A 104 -9.88 6.12 6.04
N TRP A 105 -8.58 6.05 6.41
CA TRP A 105 -7.71 4.98 5.93
C TRP A 105 -7.94 3.65 6.66
N ILE A 106 -8.43 3.69 7.91
CA ILE A 106 -8.69 2.49 8.73
C ILE A 106 -9.79 1.61 8.10
N PRO A 107 -11.00 2.12 7.75
CA PRO A 107 -12.01 1.40 6.99
C PRO A 107 -11.49 0.85 5.66
N MET A 108 -10.61 1.61 4.99
CA MET A 108 -10.05 1.16 3.72
C MET A 108 -9.12 -0.04 3.90
N VAL A 109 -8.16 0.02 4.83
CA VAL A 109 -7.26 -1.10 5.14
C VAL A 109 -8.03 -2.30 5.70
N THR A 110 -9.00 -2.06 6.58
CA THR A 110 -9.85 -3.13 7.12
C THR A 110 -10.78 -3.73 6.06
N GLY A 111 -11.20 -2.95 5.07
CA GLY A 111 -11.97 -3.42 3.90
C GLY A 111 -11.20 -4.43 3.04
N ILE A 112 -9.87 -4.27 2.91
CA ILE A 112 -9.02 -5.25 2.22
C ILE A 112 -9.13 -6.61 2.90
N ARG A 113 -9.16 -6.66 4.25
CA ARG A 113 -9.31 -7.92 5.00
C ARG A 113 -10.61 -8.65 4.65
N THR A 114 -11.69 -7.91 4.38
CA THR A 114 -12.98 -8.47 3.96
C THR A 114 -12.91 -9.11 2.57
N VAL A 115 -12.03 -8.61 1.69
CA VAL A 115 -11.74 -9.22 0.38
C VAL A 115 -10.80 -10.42 0.51
N VAL A 116 -9.77 -10.35 1.37
CA VAL A 116 -8.76 -11.40 1.52
C VAL A 116 -9.32 -12.66 2.15
N LYS A 117 -10.11 -12.51 3.23
CA LYS A 117 -10.59 -13.64 4.04
C LYS A 117 -11.34 -14.72 3.23
N PRO A 118 -12.32 -14.38 2.37
CA PRO A 118 -12.99 -15.38 1.53
C PRO A 118 -12.08 -15.96 0.43
N ASN A 119 -11.17 -15.14 -0.13
CA ASN A 119 -10.29 -15.54 -1.24
C ASN A 119 -9.01 -16.25 -0.81
N HIS A 120 -8.73 -16.37 0.48
CA HIS A 120 -7.41 -16.79 0.96
C HIS A 120 -6.94 -18.14 0.39
N LYS A 121 -7.87 -19.09 0.13
CA LYS A 121 -7.54 -20.36 -0.53
C LYS A 121 -7.13 -20.15 -1.99
N VAL A 122 -7.93 -19.42 -2.76
CA VAL A 122 -7.68 -19.09 -4.17
C VAL A 122 -6.36 -18.32 -4.31
N LEU A 123 -6.11 -17.35 -3.45
CA LEU A 123 -4.87 -16.58 -3.44
C LEU A 123 -3.64 -17.46 -3.15
N LYS A 124 -3.78 -18.46 -2.26
CA LYS A 124 -2.70 -19.41 -1.93
C LYS A 124 -2.41 -20.43 -3.01
N SER A 125 -3.40 -20.81 -3.82
CA SER A 125 -3.22 -21.76 -4.93
C SER A 125 -3.03 -21.08 -6.29
N GLY A 126 -3.32 -19.78 -6.38
CA GLY A 126 -3.30 -18.99 -7.62
C GLY A 126 -1.94 -18.39 -7.95
N ARG A 127 -1.94 -17.41 -8.86
CA ARG A 127 -0.70 -16.79 -9.35
C ARG A 127 0.00 -15.96 -8.26
N LEU A 128 -0.78 -15.47 -7.29
CA LEU A 128 -0.31 -14.71 -6.13
C LEU A 128 0.27 -15.58 -5.00
N SER A 129 0.28 -16.91 -5.14
CA SER A 129 0.75 -17.84 -4.10
C SER A 129 2.14 -17.50 -3.55
N LYS A 130 3.06 -17.08 -4.44
CA LYS A 130 4.40 -16.62 -4.05
C LYS A 130 4.34 -15.40 -3.13
N PHE A 131 3.50 -14.41 -3.43
CA PHE A 131 3.31 -13.22 -2.58
C PHE A 131 2.72 -13.55 -1.22
N MET A 132 1.84 -14.56 -1.14
CA MET A 132 1.24 -15.03 0.11
C MET A 132 2.21 -15.80 1.01
N THR A 133 3.39 -16.14 0.50
CA THR A 133 4.45 -16.88 1.19
C THR A 133 5.75 -16.07 1.29
N VAL A 134 5.73 -14.79 0.93
CA VAL A 134 6.92 -13.92 1.03
C VAL A 134 7.30 -13.69 2.48
N GLY A 135 8.52 -14.10 2.79
CA GLY A 135 9.23 -13.80 4.04
C GLY A 135 8.71 -14.57 5.25
N ASN A 136 9.28 -14.26 6.40
CA ASN A 136 9.10 -15.02 7.63
C ASN A 136 8.37 -14.21 8.70
N TRP A 137 7.36 -13.42 8.30
CA TRP A 137 6.67 -12.46 9.17
C TRP A 137 6.23 -13.05 10.52
N LEU A 138 5.70 -14.27 10.52
CA LEU A 138 5.25 -14.96 11.73
C LEU A 138 6.40 -15.38 12.65
N GLU A 139 7.56 -15.70 12.08
CA GLU A 139 8.77 -16.15 12.79
C GLU A 139 9.65 -15.00 13.26
N LEU A 140 9.40 -13.78 12.76
CA LEU A 140 10.15 -12.59 13.17
C LEU A 140 9.90 -12.27 14.65
N ASP A 141 10.99 -12.30 15.40
CA ASP A 141 11.08 -11.83 16.77
C ASP A 141 11.89 -10.53 16.83
N PRO A 142 11.26 -9.38 17.14
CA PRO A 142 11.95 -8.10 17.26
C PRO A 142 12.95 -8.07 18.42
N ASP A 143 12.79 -8.95 19.41
CA ASP A 143 13.63 -8.96 20.61
C ASP A 143 14.88 -9.85 20.45
N ALA A 144 14.92 -10.72 19.43
CA ALA A 144 16.00 -11.68 19.23
C ALA A 144 17.34 -11.04 18.78
N LYS A 145 17.32 -9.88 18.12
CA LYS A 145 18.52 -9.20 17.59
C LYS A 145 18.47 -7.69 17.83
N PRO A 146 19.13 -7.19 18.89
CA PRO A 146 19.25 -5.76 19.15
C PRO A 146 19.95 -5.06 17.98
N HIS A 147 19.39 -3.94 17.53
CA HIS A 147 19.96 -3.11 16.47
C HIS A 147 19.85 -1.64 16.87
N PRO A 148 20.82 -0.77 16.54
CA PRO A 148 20.79 0.64 16.97
C PRO A 148 19.52 1.41 16.54
N GLU A 149 18.99 1.11 15.36
CA GLU A 149 17.71 1.69 14.92
C GLU A 149 16.49 1.13 15.67
N ASP A 150 16.59 -0.08 16.23
CA ASP A 150 15.56 -0.65 17.10
C ASP A 150 15.48 0.08 18.43
N GLU A 151 16.63 0.42 18.99
CA GLU A 151 16.73 1.18 20.25
C GLU A 151 15.97 2.50 20.15
N ARG A 152 16.10 3.20 19.01
CA ARG A 152 15.33 4.43 18.73
C ARG A 152 13.82 4.21 18.76
N LEU A 153 13.33 3.08 18.24
CA LEU A 153 11.91 2.73 18.30
C LEU A 153 11.49 2.39 19.74
N CYS A 154 12.30 1.62 20.47
CA CYS A 154 12.06 1.27 21.86
C CYS A 154 11.98 2.50 22.78
N HIS A 155 12.73 3.56 22.48
CA HIS A 155 12.64 4.84 23.21
C HIS A 155 11.26 5.49 23.15
N LEU A 156 10.43 5.18 22.14
CA LEU A 156 9.07 5.73 22.05
C LEU A 156 8.18 5.30 23.22
N ARG A 157 8.50 4.21 23.93
CA ARG A 157 7.75 3.74 25.11
C ARG A 157 7.57 4.82 26.17
N SER A 158 8.52 5.74 26.32
CA SER A 158 8.39 6.84 27.28
C SER A 158 7.25 7.81 26.96
N CYS A 159 6.72 7.79 25.74
CA CYS A 159 5.64 8.69 25.31
C CYS A 159 4.25 8.27 25.80
N TRP A 160 4.06 7.02 26.22
CA TRP A 160 2.76 6.49 26.65
C TRP A 160 2.82 5.79 28.01
N ASP A 161 3.90 5.99 28.76
CA ASP A 161 4.01 5.49 30.12
C ASP A 161 2.90 6.07 31.01
N GLY A 162 2.24 5.20 31.78
CA GLY A 162 1.10 5.56 32.63
C GLY A 162 -0.21 5.90 31.89
N THR A 163 -0.29 5.74 30.57
CA THR A 163 -1.56 5.93 29.83
C THR A 163 -2.41 4.66 29.83
N PRO A 164 -3.76 4.76 29.84
CA PRO A 164 -4.64 3.60 29.80
C PRO A 164 -4.52 2.81 28.47
N ASP A 165 -4.13 3.50 27.40
CA ASP A 165 -3.95 2.91 26.06
C ASP A 165 -2.54 2.33 25.83
N ALA A 166 -1.68 2.32 26.86
CA ALA A 166 -0.32 1.79 26.77
C ALA A 166 -0.22 0.38 26.13
N PRO A 167 -1.14 -0.58 26.39
CA PRO A 167 -1.10 -1.88 25.73
C PRO A 167 -1.27 -1.80 24.21
N THR A 168 -2.12 -0.89 23.72
CA THR A 168 -2.35 -0.68 22.28
C THR A 168 -1.11 -0.09 21.61
N TYR A 169 -0.49 0.90 22.25
CA TYR A 169 0.74 1.50 21.74
C TYR A 169 1.91 0.52 21.77
N GLU A 170 1.97 -0.34 22.78
CA GLU A 170 3.00 -1.38 22.87
C GLU A 170 2.88 -2.40 21.73
N GLU A 171 1.65 -2.83 21.40
CA GLU A 171 1.43 -3.72 20.25
C GLU A 171 1.78 -3.04 18.91
N ALA A 172 1.39 -1.76 18.75
CA ALA A 172 1.76 -0.99 17.56
C ALA A 172 3.28 -0.85 17.43
N LEU A 173 3.99 -0.61 18.53
CA LEU A 173 5.46 -0.57 18.57
C LEU A 173 6.06 -1.93 18.19
N ARG A 174 5.52 -3.03 18.72
CA ARG A 174 5.98 -4.39 18.38
C ARG A 174 5.83 -4.66 16.88
N ILE A 175 4.70 -4.31 16.28
CA ILE A 175 4.46 -4.44 14.83
C ILE A 175 5.45 -3.58 14.04
N LEU A 176 5.69 -2.34 14.46
CA LEU A 176 6.63 -1.43 13.79
C LEU A 176 8.08 -1.98 13.81
N ARG A 177 8.51 -2.53 14.94
CA ARG A 177 9.82 -3.19 15.08
C ARG A 177 9.92 -4.42 14.17
N LYS A 178 8.85 -5.21 14.06
CA LYS A 178 8.77 -6.34 13.10
C LYS A 178 8.83 -5.88 11.64
N CYS A 179 8.12 -4.80 11.27
CA CYS A 179 8.20 -4.19 9.94
C CYS A 179 9.64 -3.82 9.59
N ARG A 180 10.37 -3.18 10.52
CA ARG A 180 11.79 -2.84 10.32
C ARG A 180 12.63 -4.08 10.03
N LEU A 181 12.52 -5.11 10.87
CA LEU A 181 13.26 -6.36 10.68
C LEU A 181 12.93 -7.04 9.34
N PHE A 182 11.64 -7.07 8.99
CA PHE A 182 11.19 -7.63 7.71
C PHE A 182 11.81 -6.86 6.54
N MET A 183 11.70 -5.53 6.54
CA MET A 183 12.25 -4.68 5.47
C MET A 183 13.77 -4.78 5.35
N ALA A 184 14.49 -4.92 6.47
CA ALA A 184 15.94 -5.08 6.48
C ALA A 184 16.43 -6.36 5.79
N GLN A 185 15.57 -7.38 5.62
CA GLN A 185 15.91 -8.57 4.83
C GLN A 185 16.01 -8.27 3.33
N PHE A 186 15.38 -7.19 2.88
CA PHE A 186 15.30 -6.80 1.47
C PHE A 186 16.17 -5.59 1.13
N SER A 187 16.82 -4.94 2.12
CA SER A 187 17.61 -3.73 1.90
C SER A 187 18.94 -3.94 1.16
N GLY A 188 19.34 -5.20 0.95
CA GLY A 188 20.52 -5.59 0.16
C GLY A 188 20.20 -6.27 -1.17
N ILE A 189 18.92 -6.41 -1.52
CA ILE A 189 18.49 -6.98 -2.81
C ILE A 189 18.34 -5.82 -3.79
N ASP A 190 19.10 -5.80 -4.90
CA ASP A 190 18.77 -4.90 -6.01
C ASP A 190 17.47 -5.41 -6.64
N PRO A 191 16.33 -4.70 -6.46
CA PRO A 191 15.04 -5.18 -6.95
C PRO A 191 15.02 -5.32 -8.48
N LEU A 192 15.96 -4.68 -9.18
CA LEU A 192 16.07 -4.68 -10.64
C LEU A 192 16.87 -5.87 -11.17
N GLU A 193 17.87 -6.38 -10.44
CA GLU A 193 18.66 -7.55 -10.85
C GLU A 193 17.85 -8.84 -10.75
N GLU A 194 17.08 -9.02 -9.67
CA GLU A 194 16.30 -10.25 -9.47
C GLU A 194 15.01 -10.27 -10.31
N ALA A 195 14.47 -9.10 -10.67
CA ALA A 195 13.27 -8.96 -11.49
C ALA A 195 13.55 -8.82 -13.01
N GLY A 196 14.83 -8.80 -13.42
CA GLY A 196 15.24 -8.74 -14.83
C GLY A 196 14.91 -7.43 -15.56
N PHE A 197 14.72 -6.32 -14.83
CA PHE A 197 14.38 -5.02 -15.42
C PHE A 197 15.65 -4.19 -15.70
N ASN A 198 15.98 -4.02 -16.98
CA ASN A 198 17.10 -3.18 -17.41
C ASN A 198 16.89 -1.69 -17.07
N ARG A 199 17.95 -1.02 -16.60
CA ARG A 199 18.01 0.41 -16.22
C ARG A 199 17.85 1.41 -17.38
N LEU A 200 17.27 1.02 -18.50
CA LEU A 200 17.15 1.82 -19.72
C LEU A 200 16.14 2.99 -19.64
N TRP A 201 15.47 3.19 -18.50
CA TRP A 201 14.42 4.19 -18.32
C TRP A 201 14.80 5.39 -17.43
N LEU A 202 16.06 5.51 -17.02
CA LEU A 202 16.54 6.74 -16.40
C LEU A 202 16.97 7.72 -17.51
N PRO A 203 16.35 8.93 -17.61
CA PRO A 203 16.90 9.96 -18.46
C PRO A 203 18.25 10.41 -17.89
N VAL A 204 19.25 10.49 -18.77
CA VAL A 204 20.56 11.10 -18.52
C VAL A 204 20.40 12.57 -18.15
#